data_AF-A0A5U6BID2-F1
#
_entry.id   AF-A0A5U6BID2-F1
#
_cell.length_a   1.000
_cell.length_b   1.000
_cell.length_c   1.000
_cell.angle_alpha   90.00
_cell.angle_beta   90.00
_cell.angle_gamma   90.00
#
_symmetry.space_group_name_H-M   'P 1'
#
loop_
_entity.id
_entity.type
_entity.pdbx_description
1 polymer ?
#
loop_
_entity_poly.entity_id
_entity_poly.type
_entity_poly.pdbx_seq_one_letter_code
_entity_poly.pdbx_strand_id
1 'polypeptide(L)'
;LKALEGDAEWEAKIIELAGFLDSYIPEPERAIDKPFLLPIEDVFSISGRGTVVTGRVERGIIKVGEEVEIVGIKETQKSTCTGVEMFRKLLDEGRA
;
A
#
# COMPACT_ATOMS: atom_id res chain seq x y z
N LEU A 1 -7.84 -23.25 -16.12
CA LEU A 1 -8.44 -23.22 -14.76
C LEU A 1 -9.92 -22.94 -14.97
N LYS A 2 -10.83 -23.87 -14.68
CA LYS A 2 -12.24 -23.81 -15.11
C LYS A 2 -12.98 -22.52 -14.70
N ALA A 3 -12.66 -21.95 -13.54
CA ALA A 3 -13.19 -20.64 -13.13
C ALA A 3 -12.72 -19.48 -14.03
N LEU A 4 -11.47 -19.51 -14.52
CA LEU A 4 -10.96 -18.52 -15.49
C LEU A 4 -11.54 -18.73 -16.90
N GLU A 5 -12.11 -19.90 -17.16
CA GLU A 5 -12.72 -20.28 -18.43
C GLU A 5 -14.23 -19.99 -18.46
N GLY A 6 -14.80 -19.40 -17.39
CA GLY A 6 -16.20 -18.99 -17.32
C GLY A 6 -17.18 -20.09 -16.86
N ASP A 7 -16.69 -21.18 -16.29
CA ASP A 7 -17.53 -22.24 -15.76
C ASP A 7 -18.19 -21.80 -14.44
N ALA A 8 -19.50 -21.58 -14.48
CA ALA A 8 -20.29 -21.02 -13.38
C ALA A 8 -20.17 -21.80 -12.06
N GLU A 9 -19.99 -23.13 -12.10
CA GLU A 9 -19.82 -23.94 -10.89
C GLU A 9 -18.53 -23.55 -10.16
N TRP A 10 -17.46 -23.31 -10.91
CA TRP A 10 -16.15 -22.98 -10.36
C TRP A 10 -16.00 -21.49 -10.06
N GLU A 11 -16.67 -20.60 -10.80
CA GLU A 11 -16.78 -19.18 -10.46
C GLU A 11 -17.48 -18.97 -9.12
N ALA A 12 -18.55 -19.72 -8.85
CA ALA A 12 -19.27 -19.67 -7.58
C ALA A 12 -18.36 -19.97 -6.38
N LYS A 13 -17.35 -20.84 -6.55
CA LYS A 13 -16.36 -21.13 -5.49
C LYS A 13 -15.40 -19.98 -5.21
N ILE A 14 -15.09 -19.16 -6.21
CA ILE A 14 -14.28 -17.95 -5.99
C ILE A 14 -15.09 -16.89 -5.25
N ILE A 15 -16.39 -16.76 -5.57
CA ILE A 15 -17.29 -15.85 -4.85
C ILE A 15 -17.47 -16.31 -3.40
N GLU A 16 -17.67 -17.61 -3.18
CA GLU A 16 -17.74 -18.20 -1.83
C GLU A 16 -16.45 -17.91 -1.03
N LEU A 17 -15.28 -18.10 -1.65
CA LEU A 17 -13.99 -17.76 -1.04
C LEU A 17 -13.90 -16.26 -0.69
N ALA A 18 -14.29 -15.37 -1.59
CA ALA A 18 -14.31 -13.93 -1.33
C ALA A 18 -15.25 -13.59 -0.15
N GLY A 19 -16.41 -14.24 -0.06
CA GLY A 19 -17.32 -14.08 1.08
C GLY A 19 -16.71 -14.52 2.41
N PHE A 20 -15.84 -15.53 2.42
CA PHE A 20 -15.07 -15.89 3.61
C PHE A 20 -14.00 -14.86 3.97
N LEU A 21 -13.37 -14.22 2.98
CA LEU A 21 -12.46 -13.10 3.27
C LEU A 21 -13.22 -11.97 3.98
N ASP A 22 -14.42 -11.63 3.51
CA ASP A 22 -15.22 -10.54 4.08
C ASP A 22 -15.78 -10.85 5.48
N SER A 23 -16.15 -12.10 5.75
CA SER A 23 -16.87 -12.48 6.97
C SER A 23 -15.98 -13.07 8.07
N TYR A 24 -14.88 -13.73 7.71
CA TYR A 24 -14.00 -14.40 8.67
C TYR A 24 -12.81 -13.55 9.08
N ILE A 25 -12.30 -12.70 8.18
CA ILE A 25 -11.17 -11.82 8.47
C ILE A 25 -11.74 -10.48 8.94
N PRO A 26 -11.59 -10.12 10.24
CA PRO A 26 -12.10 -8.85 10.73
C PRO A 26 -11.36 -7.68 10.07
N GLU A 27 -12.07 -6.58 9.89
CA GLU A 27 -11.44 -5.35 9.41
C GLU A 27 -10.37 -4.88 10.43
N PRO A 28 -9.11 -4.69 9.99
CA PRO A 28 -8.05 -4.28 10.91
C PRO A 28 -8.25 -2.84 11.36
N GLU A 29 -7.99 -2.57 12.64
CA GLU A 29 -7.93 -1.21 13.15
C GLU A 29 -6.73 -0.46 12.54
N ARG A 30 -7.01 0.66 11.86
CA ARG A 30 -5.98 1.47 11.20
C ARG A 30 -5.49 2.55 12.15
N ALA A 31 -4.19 2.53 12.45
CA ALA A 31 -3.58 3.47 13.38
C ALA A 31 -3.24 4.82 12.72
N ILE A 32 -4.25 5.54 12.21
CA ILE A 32 -4.07 6.79 11.44
C ILE A 32 -3.63 7.99 12.28
N ASP A 33 -3.90 7.97 13.59
CA ASP A 33 -3.57 9.10 14.48
C ASP A 33 -2.13 9.06 15.03
N LYS A 34 -1.34 8.07 14.61
CA LYS A 34 0.07 7.93 15.02
C LYS A 34 1.00 8.63 14.01
N PRO A 35 2.27 8.90 14.39
CA PRO A 35 3.26 9.38 13.43
C PRO A 35 3.42 8.42 12.25
N PHE A 36 3.59 8.98 11.05
CA PHE A 36 3.76 8.21 9.81
C PHE A 36 4.89 7.19 9.91
N LEU A 37 4.62 5.97 9.46
CA LEU A 37 5.62 4.92 9.28
C LEU A 37 5.23 4.03 8.10
N LEU A 38 6.16 3.85 7.17
CA LEU A 38 6.03 2.97 6.02
C LEU A 38 7.26 2.05 5.97
N PRO A 39 7.10 0.74 6.22
CA PRO A 39 8.15 -0.24 5.97
C PRO A 39 8.40 -0.35 4.47
N ILE A 40 9.63 -0.12 4.04
CA ILE A 40 10.01 -0.18 2.62
C ILE A 40 10.15 -1.65 2.22
N GLU A 41 9.32 -2.09 1.27
CA GLU A 41 9.34 -3.44 0.69
C GLU A 41 10.26 -3.51 -0.53
N ASP A 42 10.24 -2.48 -1.39
CA ASP A 42 11.08 -2.41 -2.59
C ASP A 42 11.34 -0.95 -3.01
N VAL A 43 12.36 -0.76 -3.86
CA VAL A 43 12.82 0.55 -4.34
C VAL A 43 13.00 0.54 -5.85
N PHE A 44 12.34 1.46 -6.53
CA PHE A 44 12.40 1.63 -7.98
C PHE A 44 12.99 2.98 -8.37
N SER A 45 13.66 3.03 -9.51
CA SER A 45 14.07 4.28 -10.16
C SER A 45 13.25 4.46 -11.42
N ILE A 46 12.34 5.44 -11.42
CA ILE A 46 11.43 5.71 -12.52
C ILE A 46 11.96 6.91 -13.31
N SER A 47 12.30 6.69 -14.58
CA SER A 47 12.77 7.74 -15.47
C SER A 47 11.78 8.90 -15.53
N GLY A 48 12.27 10.13 -15.34
CA GLY A 48 11.43 11.34 -15.33
C GLY A 48 10.61 11.59 -14.06
N ARG A 49 10.65 10.70 -13.06
CA ARG A 49 9.94 10.87 -11.77
C ARG A 49 10.88 10.83 -10.57
N GLY A 50 11.92 10.00 -10.61
CA GLY A 50 12.89 9.83 -9.53
C GLY A 50 12.75 8.48 -8.81
N THR A 51 13.20 8.44 -7.56
CA THR A 51 13.15 7.24 -6.72
C THR A 51 11.77 7.04 -6.11
N VAL A 52 11.23 5.84 -6.21
CA VAL A 52 9.93 5.44 -5.65
C VAL A 52 10.17 4.28 -4.70
N VAL A 53 9.68 4.40 -3.48
CA VAL A 53 9.65 3.30 -2.50
C VAL A 53 8.23 2.73 -2.43
N THR A 54 8.11 1.42 -2.28
CA THR A 54 6.81 0.75 -2.14
C THR A 54 6.70 0.08 -0.77
N GLY A 55 5.48 0.04 -0.25
CA GLY A 55 5.15 -0.67 0.99
C GLY A 55 3.74 -0.30 1.45
N ARG A 56 3.23 -1.05 2.43
CA ARG A 56 2.00 -0.69 3.13
C ARG A 56 2.30 0.31 4.24
N VAL A 57 1.56 1.42 4.32
CA VAL A 57 1.61 2.32 5.47
C VAL A 57 1.21 1.53 6.72
N GLU A 58 2.11 1.42 7.69
CA GLU A 58 1.84 0.68 8.92
C GLU A 58 0.98 1.52 9.89
N ARG A 59 1.26 2.83 9.92
CA ARG A 59 0.56 3.79 10.78
C ARG A 59 0.72 5.22 10.28
N GLY A 60 -0.18 6.09 10.73
CA GLY A 60 -0.19 7.50 10.39
C GLY A 60 -0.68 7.79 8.98
N ILE A 61 -0.45 9.03 8.58
CA ILE A 61 -0.81 9.57 7.26
C ILE A 61 0.41 10.30 6.72
N ILE A 62 0.70 10.11 5.43
CA ILE A 62 1.70 10.90 4.68
C ILE A 62 0.99 11.73 3.63
N LYS A 63 1.36 13.01 3.53
CA LYS A 63 0.87 13.91 2.49
C LYS A 63 1.99 14.36 1.59
N VAL A 64 1.63 14.67 0.34
CA VAL A 64 2.57 15.29 -0.59
C VAL A 64 3.06 16.62 -0.03
N GLY A 65 4.37 16.82 -0.02
CA GLY A 65 5.06 17.98 0.52
C GLY A 65 5.59 17.81 1.94
N GLU A 66 5.24 16.74 2.65
CA GLU A 66 5.76 16.49 4.00
C GLU A 66 7.21 15.99 3.97
N GLU A 67 8.01 16.46 4.94
CA GLU A 67 9.37 15.96 5.18
C GLU A 67 9.30 14.61 5.87
N VAL A 68 10.15 13.68 5.43
CA VAL A 68 10.26 12.31 5.96
C VAL A 68 11.71 11.95 6.26
N GLU A 69 11.90 11.01 7.17
CA GLU A 69 13.20 10.41 7.47
C GLU A 69 13.23 8.96 7.00
N ILE A 70 14.28 8.61 6.25
CA ILE A 70 14.57 7.24 5.85
C ILE A 70 15.49 6.67 6.92
N VAL A 71 14.95 5.80 7.76
CA VAL A 71 15.61 5.30 8.98
C VAL A 71 15.92 3.81 8.84
N GLY A 72 17.15 3.42 9.23
CA GLY A 72 17.56 2.03 9.37
C GLY A 72 18.62 1.59 8.36
N ILE A 73 19.38 0.55 8.73
CA ILE A 73 20.53 -0.04 8.01
C ILE A 73 21.71 0.94 7.80
N LYS A 74 21.46 2.12 7.25
CA LYS A 74 22.42 3.19 6.99
C LYS A 74 22.13 4.40 7.88
N GLU A 75 22.98 5.43 7.76
CA GLU A 75 22.75 6.71 8.40
C GLU A 75 21.42 7.32 7.96
N THR A 76 20.67 7.88 8.90
CA THR A 76 19.35 8.47 8.63
C THR A 76 19.47 9.65 7.70
N GLN A 77 18.60 9.69 6.68
CA GLN A 77 18.56 10.77 5.71
C GLN A 77 17.16 11.39 5.67
N LYS A 78 17.12 12.72 5.49
CA LYS A 78 15.88 13.45 5.26
C LYS A 78 15.56 13.52 3.78
N SER A 79 14.27 13.49 3.46
CA SER A 79 13.74 13.67 2.12
C SER A 79 12.36 14.32 2.20
N THR A 80 11.78 14.66 1.05
CA THR A 80 10.44 15.23 0.95
C THR A 80 9.57 14.29 0.12
N CYS A 81 8.36 13.97 0.61
CA CYS A 81 7.39 13.21 -0.17
C CYS A 81 6.89 14.08 -1.34
N THR A 82 7.21 13.72 -2.57
CA THR A 82 6.82 14.48 -3.77
C THR A 82 5.60 13.90 -4.48
N GLY A 83 5.08 12.75 -4.03
CA GLY A 83 3.90 12.10 -4.59
C GLY A 83 3.53 10.83 -3.83
N VAL A 84 2.24 10.51 -3.84
CA VAL A 84 1.68 9.24 -3.34
C VAL A 84 0.85 8.61 -4.45
N GLU A 85 1.02 7.31 -4.69
CA GLU A 85 0.29 6.59 -5.73
C GLU A 85 -0.19 5.24 -5.20
N MET A 86 -1.44 4.88 -5.50
CA MET A 86 -1.98 3.54 -5.30
C MET A 86 -2.53 3.02 -6.62
N PHE A 87 -1.91 1.96 -7.16
CA PHE A 87 -2.33 1.28 -8.39
C PHE A 87 -2.66 2.24 -9.55
N ARG A 88 -1.67 3.02 -10.02
CA ARG A 88 -1.79 3.97 -11.13
C ARG A 88 -2.77 5.14 -10.89
N LYS A 89 -3.17 5.37 -9.64
CA LYS A 89 -3.96 6.54 -9.24
C LYS A 89 -3.14 7.41 -8.30
N LEU A 90 -3.01 8.68 -8.65
CA LEU A 90 -2.41 9.68 -7.78
C LEU A 90 -3.35 9.96 -6.60
N LEU A 91 -2.77 10.04 -5.42
CA LEU A 91 -3.46 10.38 -4.18
C LEU A 91 -2.78 11.60 -3.57
N ASP A 92 -3.57 12.45 -2.93
CA ASP A 92 -3.04 13.59 -2.16
C ASP A 92 -2.39 13.12 -0.84
N GLU A 93 -2.78 11.94 -0.35
CA GLU A 93 -2.28 11.34 0.88
C GLU A 93 -2.36 9.81 0.89
N GLY A 94 -1.47 9.17 1.67
CA GLY A 94 -1.47 7.73 1.96
C GLY A 94 -1.79 7.49 3.43
N ARG A 95 -2.68 6.52 3.70
CA ARG A 95 -3.17 6.19 5.07
C ARG A 95 -2.95 4.70 5.37
N ALA A 96 -2.76 4.39 6.65
CA ALA A 96 -2.76 3.01 7.18
C ALA A 96 -4.08 2.28 6.94
#